data_AF-A0A8C9L998-F1
#
_entry.id   AF-A0A8C9L998-F1
#
_cell.length_a   1.000
_cell.length_b   1.000
_cell.length_c   1.000
_cell.angle_alpha   90.00
_cell.angle_beta   90.00
_cell.angle_gamma   90.00
#
_symmetry.space_group_name_H-M   'P 1'
#
loop_
_entity.id
_entity.type
_entity.pdbx_description
1 polymer ?
#
loop_
_entity_poly.entity_id
_entity_poly.type
_entity_poly.pdbx_seq_one_letter_code
_entity_poly.pdbx_strand_id
1 'polypeptide(L)'
;IAFLPTDLVAFRLALLFAHGRVWFIRDGCGMVCAIMTWLLVVYADFVVTFVMLLPSKDFWYSVINGVLFNCLAVLALSSHLRTMLTDPVNMISFPGGLSFTVAKGRGKCWGAVPKGNATKEYMDNLQLKPGEVIYKCPKCCSIKPERAHHCSICKRCIRKMDHHCPWVNNCVGEKNQRFFVLFTMYIALISAHALILCGFQFFSCVRGQWTGKGTVTPLPNVFPGSQKHVLCLAVLISCGI
;
A
#
# COMPACT_ATOMS: atom_id res chain seq x y z
N ILE A 1 -7.93 -12.97 24.50
CA ILE A 1 -8.19 -11.66 23.89
C ILE A 1 -7.29 -10.65 24.59
N ALA A 2 -6.12 -10.37 24.02
CA ALA A 2 -5.17 -9.37 24.51
C ALA A 2 -4.65 -8.64 23.28
N PHE A 3 -5.19 -7.44 23.07
CA PHE A 3 -4.75 -6.44 22.09
C PHE A 3 -3.42 -5.86 22.59
N LEU A 4 -2.29 -5.99 21.87
CA LEU A 4 -1.07 -5.26 22.31
C LEU A 4 0.08 -5.00 21.29
N PRO A 5 -0.09 -5.11 19.96
CA PRO A 5 0.81 -4.38 19.05
C PRO A 5 0.09 -3.33 18.16
N THR A 6 -1.25 -3.34 18.12
CA THR A 6 -2.07 -2.43 17.29
C THR A 6 -2.00 -0.98 17.75
N ASP A 7 -1.87 -0.74 19.05
CA ASP A 7 -2.03 0.60 19.62
C ASP A 7 -0.80 1.50 19.37
N LEU A 8 0.40 0.92 19.30
CA LEU A 8 1.62 1.67 18.96
C LEU A 8 1.67 2.06 17.47
N VAL A 9 1.15 1.20 16.59
CA VAL A 9 1.00 1.48 15.15
C VAL A 9 -0.10 2.52 14.92
N ALA A 10 -1.23 2.39 15.60
CA ALA A 10 -2.33 3.36 15.59
C ALA A 10 -1.88 4.73 16.14
N PHE A 11 -1.09 4.76 17.21
CA PHE A 11 -0.54 5.99 17.78
C PHE A 11 0.48 6.66 16.85
N ARG A 12 1.37 5.89 16.20
CA ARG A 12 2.29 6.42 15.18
C ARG A 12 1.60 6.83 13.88
N LEU A 13 0.45 6.24 13.56
CA LEU A 13 -0.44 6.67 12.47
C LEU A 13 -1.16 7.98 12.84
N ALA A 14 -1.73 8.07 14.04
CA ALA A 14 -2.38 9.28 14.54
C ALA A 14 -1.43 10.49 14.55
N LEU A 15 -0.16 10.28 14.92
CA LEU A 15 0.88 11.31 14.86
C LEU A 15 1.25 11.75 13.43
N LEU A 16 1.02 10.94 12.40
CA LEU A 16 1.15 11.38 11.00
C LEU A 16 0.00 12.29 10.57
N PHE A 17 -1.21 11.97 11.02
CA PHE A 17 -2.40 12.78 10.74
C PHE A 17 -2.36 14.13 11.46
N ALA A 18 -1.64 14.23 12.58
CA ALA A 18 -1.51 15.44 13.38
C ALA A 18 -0.69 16.57 12.71
N HIS A 19 0.14 16.29 11.70
CA HIS A 19 1.11 17.26 11.16
C HIS A 19 0.68 18.08 9.92
N GLY A 20 -0.63 18.21 9.68
CA GLY A 20 -1.18 19.35 8.92
C GLY A 20 -0.73 19.49 7.46
N ARG A 21 -1.24 18.59 6.59
CA ARG A 21 -1.68 18.79 5.18
C ARG A 21 -1.73 17.43 4.51
N VAL A 22 -2.92 16.81 4.51
CA VAL A 22 -3.14 15.52 3.85
C VAL A 22 -3.15 15.71 2.34
N TRP A 23 -2.26 15.03 1.62
CA TRP A 23 -2.29 14.97 0.16
C TRP A 23 -3.30 13.91 -0.27
N PHE A 24 -4.23 14.26 -1.15
CA PHE A 24 -5.20 13.31 -1.68
C PHE A 24 -5.57 13.66 -3.12
N ILE A 25 -5.45 12.69 -4.01
CA ILE A 25 -5.82 12.83 -5.42
C ILE A 25 -7.26 12.40 -5.58
N ARG A 26 -8.08 13.25 -6.22
CA ARG A 26 -9.48 12.97 -6.50
C ARG A 26 -9.64 12.29 -7.86
N ASP A 27 -8.99 11.13 -8.02
CA ASP A 27 -9.14 10.26 -9.19
C ASP A 27 -10.11 9.13 -8.87
N GLY A 28 -11.21 9.02 -9.63
CA GLY A 28 -12.27 8.04 -9.38
C GLY A 28 -11.78 6.60 -9.54
N CYS A 29 -10.97 6.34 -10.57
CA CYS A 29 -10.40 5.01 -10.81
C CYS A 29 -9.48 4.60 -9.66
N GLY A 30 -8.52 5.47 -9.29
CA GLY A 30 -7.62 5.22 -8.17
C GLY A 30 -8.33 5.03 -6.84
N MET A 31 -9.40 5.79 -6.56
CA MET A 31 -10.22 5.59 -5.36
C MET A 31 -10.86 4.21 -5.31
N VAL A 32 -11.43 3.73 -6.42
CA VAL A 32 -12.02 2.38 -6.48
C VAL A 32 -10.97 1.31 -6.24
N CYS A 33 -9.79 1.42 -6.85
CA CYS A 33 -8.69 0.47 -6.64
C CYS A 33 -8.19 0.47 -5.19
N ALA A 34 -8.09 1.65 -4.56
CA ALA A 34 -7.70 1.78 -3.16
C ALA A 34 -8.74 1.13 -2.22
N ILE A 35 -10.03 1.39 -2.43
CA ILE A 35 -11.11 0.75 -1.67
C ILE A 35 -11.07 -0.77 -1.84
N MET A 36 -10.91 -1.24 -3.08
CA MET A 36 -10.83 -2.66 -3.37
C MET A 36 -9.64 -3.32 -2.65
N THR A 37 -8.49 -2.65 -2.58
CA THR A 37 -7.32 -3.14 -1.83
C THR A 37 -7.65 -3.36 -0.35
N TRP A 38 -8.34 -2.41 0.28
CA TRP A 38 -8.76 -2.54 1.69
C TRP A 38 -9.76 -3.67 1.89
N LEU A 39 -10.76 -3.78 1.00
CA LEU A 39 -11.76 -4.85 1.06
C LEU A 39 -11.11 -6.23 0.91
N LEU A 40 -10.16 -6.39 -0.02
CA LEU A 40 -9.46 -7.66 -0.24
C LEU A 40 -8.63 -8.07 0.98
N VAL A 41 -7.90 -7.14 1.61
CA VAL A 41 -7.09 -7.45 2.80
C VAL A 41 -7.98 -7.81 3.99
N VAL A 42 -9.07 -7.07 4.22
CA VAL A 42 -10.04 -7.38 5.31
C VAL A 42 -10.75 -8.70 5.05
N TYR A 43 -11.12 -8.98 3.80
CA TYR A 43 -11.73 -10.26 3.43
C TYR A 43 -10.75 -11.43 3.65
N ALA A 44 -9.48 -11.28 3.26
CA ALA A 44 -8.47 -12.29 3.51
C ALA A 44 -8.26 -12.54 5.01
N ASP A 45 -8.25 -11.49 5.84
CA ASP A 45 -8.18 -11.61 7.30
C ASP A 45 -9.38 -12.35 7.89
N PHE A 46 -10.59 -12.04 7.39
CA PHE A 46 -11.80 -12.77 7.77
C PHE A 46 -11.70 -14.27 7.43
N VAL A 47 -11.28 -14.61 6.21
CA VAL A 47 -11.15 -16.01 5.77
C VAL A 47 -10.10 -16.74 6.61
N VAL A 48 -8.90 -16.19 6.76
CA VAL A 48 -7.83 -16.83 7.53
C VAL A 48 -8.25 -17.01 8.99
N THR A 49 -8.82 -15.98 9.63
CA THR A 49 -9.18 -16.04 11.04
C THR A 49 -10.37 -16.96 11.30
N PHE A 50 -11.50 -16.76 10.61
CA PHE A 50 -12.75 -17.45 10.93
C PHE A 50 -12.93 -18.78 10.21
N VAL A 51 -12.38 -18.92 8.99
CA VAL A 51 -12.58 -20.13 8.18
C VAL A 51 -11.43 -21.12 8.35
N MET A 52 -10.19 -20.64 8.49
CA MET A 52 -9.03 -21.52 8.58
C MET A 52 -8.56 -21.77 10.02
N LEU A 53 -8.39 -20.71 10.81
CA LEU A 53 -7.76 -20.81 12.13
C LEU A 53 -8.76 -21.15 13.24
N LEU A 54 -9.95 -20.55 13.27
CA LEU A 54 -10.96 -20.83 14.30
C LEU A 54 -11.38 -22.32 14.39
N PRO A 55 -11.53 -23.07 13.28
CA PRO A 55 -11.86 -24.49 13.34
C PRO A 55 -10.66 -25.40 13.67
N SER A 56 -9.45 -24.86 13.75
CA SER A 56 -8.26 -25.67 14.05
C SER A 56 -8.28 -26.15 15.51
N LYS A 57 -7.87 -27.40 15.73
CA LYS A 57 -7.93 -28.03 17.06
C LYS A 57 -6.86 -27.49 18.01
N ASP A 58 -5.74 -27.03 17.45
CA ASP A 58 -4.56 -26.59 18.20
C ASP A 58 -4.65 -25.09 18.51
N PHE A 59 -5.08 -24.75 19.72
CA PHE A 59 -5.27 -23.36 20.17
C PHE A 59 -4.05 -22.46 19.90
N TRP A 60 -2.84 -22.93 20.25
CA TRP A 60 -1.62 -22.16 20.07
C TRP A 60 -1.28 -21.90 18.60
N TYR A 61 -1.58 -22.87 17.73
CA TYR A 61 -1.41 -22.71 16.29
C TYR A 61 -2.34 -21.62 15.75
N SER A 62 -3.61 -21.61 16.16
CA SER A 62 -4.58 -20.59 15.75
C SER A 62 -4.16 -19.20 16.22
N VAL A 63 -3.75 -19.08 17.49
CA VAL A 63 -3.35 -17.80 18.09
C VAL A 63 -2.11 -17.21 17.42
N ILE A 64 -1.04 -18.00 17.26
CA ILE A 64 0.22 -17.51 16.68
C ILE A 64 0.02 -17.07 15.23
N ASN A 65 -0.62 -17.90 14.41
CA ASN A 65 -0.85 -17.57 13.00
C ASN A 65 -1.85 -16.42 12.84
N GLY A 66 -2.88 -16.35 13.69
CA GLY A 66 -3.87 -15.28 13.66
C GLY A 66 -3.24 -13.93 14.02
N VAL A 67 -2.46 -13.89 15.10
CA VAL A 67 -1.72 -12.68 15.50
C VAL A 67 -0.74 -12.25 14.43
N LEU A 68 0.02 -13.19 13.85
CA LEU A 68 0.98 -12.89 12.78
C LEU A 68 0.27 -12.28 11.55
N PHE A 69 -0.80 -12.93 11.06
CA PHE A 69 -1.54 -12.47 9.90
C PHE A 69 -2.14 -11.08 10.12
N ASN A 70 -2.78 -10.87 11.29
CA ASN A 70 -3.37 -9.59 11.66
C ASN A 70 -2.32 -8.47 11.76
N CYS A 71 -1.17 -8.75 12.37
CA CYS A 71 -0.07 -7.78 12.45
C CYS A 71 0.42 -7.37 11.05
N LEU A 72 0.62 -8.34 10.16
CA LEU A 72 1.03 -8.08 8.79
C LEU A 72 -0.04 -7.29 8.02
N ALA A 73 -1.32 -7.62 8.17
CA ALA A 73 -2.44 -6.91 7.54
C ALA A 73 -2.49 -5.44 7.97
N VAL A 74 -2.35 -5.16 9.27
CA VAL A 74 -2.27 -3.79 9.79
C VAL A 74 -1.07 -3.05 9.21
N LEU A 75 0.11 -3.67 9.17
CA LEU A 75 1.31 -3.06 8.59
C LEU A 75 1.16 -2.77 7.08
N ALA A 76 0.52 -3.67 6.33
CA ALA A 76 0.22 -3.49 4.92
C ALA A 76 -0.73 -2.30 4.69
N LEU A 77 -1.87 -2.25 5.40
CA LEU A 77 -2.85 -1.16 5.29
C LEU A 77 -2.28 0.19 5.76
N SER A 78 -1.46 0.19 6.81
CA SER A 78 -0.77 1.39 7.29
C SER A 78 0.22 1.94 6.26
N SER A 79 0.98 1.05 5.61
CA SER A 79 1.94 1.41 4.56
C SER A 79 1.24 1.88 3.29
N HIS A 80 0.12 1.25 2.93
CA HIS A 80 -0.75 1.68 1.84
C HIS A 80 -1.29 3.08 2.07
N LEU A 81 -1.87 3.32 3.25
CA LEU A 81 -2.43 4.62 3.64
C LEU A 81 -1.37 5.72 3.62
N ARG A 82 -0.17 5.43 4.17
CA ARG A 82 0.98 6.35 4.07
C ARG A 82 1.37 6.63 2.62
N THR A 83 1.38 5.63 1.75
CA THR A 83 1.72 5.81 0.34
C THR A 83 0.70 6.69 -0.39
N MET A 84 -0.60 6.50 -0.10
CA MET A 84 -1.69 7.29 -0.66
C MET A 84 -1.65 8.74 -0.20
N LEU A 85 -1.44 8.96 1.10
CA LEU A 85 -1.59 10.29 1.72
C LEU A 85 -0.29 11.11 1.77
N THR A 86 0.85 10.52 1.44
CA THR A 86 2.12 11.25 1.35
C THR A 86 2.19 12.02 0.04
N ASP A 87 2.49 13.32 0.12
CA ASP A 87 2.80 14.11 -1.06
C ASP A 87 4.09 13.58 -1.73
N PRO A 88 4.07 13.08 -2.99
CA PRO A 88 5.27 12.64 -3.70
C PRO A 88 6.24 13.76 -4.05
N VAL A 89 5.88 15.03 -3.81
CA VAL A 89 6.70 16.20 -4.08
C VAL A 89 7.44 16.69 -2.83
N ASN A 90 8.69 17.13 -3.01
CA ASN A 90 9.40 17.88 -1.98
C ASN A 90 8.81 19.30 -1.94
N MET A 91 8.23 19.73 -0.81
CA MET A 91 8.14 21.16 -0.57
C MET A 91 9.58 21.66 -0.55
N ILE A 92 9.95 22.49 -1.53
CA ILE A 92 11.20 23.25 -1.43
C ILE A 92 10.98 24.21 -0.26
N SER A 93 11.49 23.84 0.91
CA SER A 93 11.74 24.79 1.99
C SER A 93 12.86 25.69 1.49
N PHE A 94 12.53 26.89 1.02
CA PHE A 94 13.56 27.90 0.79
C PHE A 94 14.23 28.24 2.14
N PRO A 95 15.54 28.50 2.16
CA PRO A 95 16.21 28.96 3.37
C PRO A 95 15.64 30.36 3.70
N GLY A 96 14.98 30.49 4.85
CA GLY A 96 14.34 31.75 5.26
C GLY A 96 13.04 31.61 6.06
N GLY A 97 12.56 30.39 6.37
CA GLY A 97 11.43 30.19 7.29
C GLY A 97 10.07 30.72 6.79
N LEU A 98 10.02 31.35 5.61
CA LEU A 98 8.78 31.78 5.00
C LEU A 98 8.14 30.59 4.29
N SER A 99 7.38 29.80 5.04
CA SER A 99 6.32 28.95 4.49
C SER A 99 5.30 29.89 3.86
N PHE A 100 5.53 30.32 2.61
CA PHE A 100 4.48 30.92 1.84
C PHE A 100 3.47 29.80 1.61
N THR A 101 2.43 29.77 2.44
CA THR A 101 1.15 29.20 2.05
C THR A 101 0.74 29.97 0.81
N VAL A 102 1.24 29.53 -0.37
CA VAL A 102 0.87 30.13 -1.63
C VAL A 102 -0.63 29.99 -1.70
N ALA A 103 -1.28 31.15 -1.54
CA ALA A 103 -2.71 31.31 -1.47
C ALA A 103 -3.38 30.47 -2.54
N LYS A 104 -4.50 29.82 -2.14
CA LYS A 104 -5.50 29.18 -3.00
C LYS A 104 -5.75 30.05 -4.25
N GLY A 105 -4.98 29.81 -5.30
CA GLY A 105 -5.14 30.44 -6.61
C GLY A 105 -5.51 29.35 -7.60
N ARG A 106 -6.69 29.48 -8.20
CA ARG A 106 -7.21 28.57 -9.23
C ARG A 106 -6.16 28.44 -10.35
N GLY A 107 -5.65 27.23 -10.62
CA GLY A 107 -4.77 26.94 -11.77
C GLY A 107 -3.25 26.77 -11.53
N LYS A 108 -2.77 26.62 -10.29
CA LYS A 108 -1.33 26.37 -10.02
C LYS A 108 -0.99 24.87 -10.06
N CYS A 109 -0.05 24.48 -10.94
CA CYS A 109 0.53 23.13 -10.97
C CYS A 109 1.57 23.06 -9.85
N TRP A 110 1.22 22.43 -8.74
CA TRP A 110 2.09 22.29 -7.57
C TRP A 110 3.05 21.11 -7.75
N GLY A 111 4.10 21.29 -8.57
CA GLY A 111 5.17 20.30 -8.75
C GLY A 111 6.37 20.56 -7.85
N ALA A 112 7.37 19.68 -7.89
CA ALA A 112 8.65 19.84 -7.20
C ALA A 112 9.46 21.08 -7.64
N VAL A 113 8.89 21.92 -8.49
CA VAL A 113 9.51 23.07 -9.11
C VAL A 113 8.49 24.20 -9.11
N PRO A 114 8.84 25.41 -8.65
CA PRO A 114 7.95 26.55 -8.76
C PRO A 114 7.71 26.88 -10.25
N LYS A 115 6.46 27.21 -10.61
CA LYS A 115 6.10 27.66 -11.96
C LYS A 115 6.91 28.91 -12.30
N GLY A 116 7.49 28.96 -13.49
CA GLY A 116 8.17 30.17 -13.99
C GLY A 116 9.63 30.33 -13.56
N ASN A 117 10.22 29.38 -12.83
CA ASN A 117 11.67 29.39 -12.53
C ASN A 117 12.59 29.22 -13.76
N ALA A 118 12.02 29.14 -14.96
CA ALA A 118 12.78 29.12 -16.21
C ALA A 118 12.99 30.53 -16.77
N THR A 119 13.30 31.52 -15.92
CA THR A 119 13.78 32.84 -16.39
C THR A 119 15.20 32.69 -16.91
N LYS A 120 15.59 33.53 -17.90
CA LYS A 120 16.99 33.57 -18.38
C LYS A 120 17.96 33.82 -17.22
N GLU A 121 17.63 34.77 -16.36
CA GLU A 121 18.41 35.12 -15.17
C GLU A 121 18.63 33.95 -14.20
N TYR A 122 17.64 33.10 -13.95
CA TYR A 122 17.84 31.92 -13.09
C TYR A 122 18.72 30.87 -13.76
N MET A 123 18.59 30.68 -15.08
CA MET A 123 19.46 29.79 -15.85
C MET A 123 20.91 30.28 -15.88
N ASP A 124 21.13 31.61 -15.97
CA ASP A 124 22.46 32.21 -15.99
C ASP A 124 23.15 32.13 -14.61
N ASN A 125 22.37 32.07 -13.53
CA ASN A 125 22.85 31.88 -12.16
C ASN A 125 23.09 30.41 -11.78
N LEU A 126 22.54 29.45 -12.52
CA LEU A 126 22.93 28.05 -12.41
C LEU A 126 24.35 27.96 -12.98
N GLN A 127 25.35 27.84 -12.11
CA GLN A 127 26.76 27.62 -12.46
C GLN A 127 26.96 26.24 -13.13
N LEU A 128 26.35 26.06 -14.31
CA LEU A 128 26.37 24.83 -15.08
C LEU A 128 27.77 24.59 -15.62
N LYS A 129 28.16 23.33 -15.66
CA LYS A 129 29.40 22.98 -16.35
C LYS A 129 29.20 23.21 -17.85
N PRO A 130 30.23 23.68 -18.58
CA PRO A 130 30.14 23.82 -20.04
C PRO A 130 29.68 22.51 -20.68
N GLY A 131 28.56 22.56 -21.42
CA GLY A 131 27.95 21.39 -22.08
C GLY A 131 26.81 20.70 -21.33
N GLU A 132 26.42 21.16 -20.14
CA GLU A 132 25.32 20.57 -19.37
C GLU A 132 23.93 20.96 -19.95
N VAL A 133 23.12 19.96 -20.31
CA VAL A 133 21.81 20.15 -20.94
C VAL A 133 20.71 20.28 -19.87
N ILE A 134 20.05 21.43 -19.81
CA ILE A 134 18.88 21.65 -18.94
C ILE A 134 17.59 21.18 -19.63
N TYR A 135 16.90 20.23 -19.01
CA TYR A 135 15.57 19.81 -19.46
C TYR A 135 14.49 20.71 -18.87
N LYS A 136 13.47 21.05 -19.69
CA LYS A 136 12.31 21.85 -19.26
C LYS A 136 11.03 21.03 -19.41
N CYS A 137 10.07 21.24 -18.52
CA CYS A 137 8.73 20.68 -18.66
C CYS A 137 7.82 21.70 -19.36
N PRO A 138 7.29 21.42 -20.57
CA PRO A 138 6.42 22.35 -21.29
C PRO A 138 5.07 22.56 -20.58
N LYS A 139 4.55 21.53 -19.90
CA LYS A 139 3.26 21.59 -19.19
C LYS A 139 3.32 22.36 -17.87
N CYS A 140 4.48 22.36 -17.21
CA CYS A 140 4.70 23.07 -15.94
C CYS A 140 5.41 24.41 -16.11
N CYS A 141 5.97 24.69 -17.29
CA CYS A 141 6.82 25.85 -17.56
C CYS A 141 7.94 26.00 -16.51
N SER A 142 8.63 24.91 -16.23
CA SER A 142 9.63 24.83 -15.16
C SER A 142 10.83 23.98 -15.59
N ILE A 143 12.01 24.28 -15.06
CA ILE A 143 13.20 23.44 -15.22
C ILE A 143 12.92 22.08 -14.57
N LYS A 144 13.25 20.98 -15.24
CA LYS A 144 13.04 19.61 -14.79
C LYS A 144 14.27 19.19 -13.98
N PRO A 145 14.15 18.95 -12.66
CA PRO A 145 15.23 18.38 -11.88
C PRO A 145 15.64 17.04 -12.45
N GLU A 146 16.87 16.62 -12.16
CA GLU A 146 17.37 15.32 -12.57
C GLU A 146 16.39 14.20 -12.17
N ARG A 147 16.11 13.29 -13.12
CA ARG A 147 15.17 12.16 -12.96
C ARG A 147 13.73 12.53 -12.57
N ALA A 148 13.32 13.80 -12.64
CA ALA A 148 11.92 14.17 -12.45
C ALA A 148 11.11 13.88 -13.72
N HIS A 149 9.84 13.51 -13.63
CA HIS A 149 8.95 13.34 -14.78
C HIS A 149 7.58 13.99 -14.52
N HIS A 150 6.93 14.47 -15.57
CA HIS A 150 5.61 15.09 -15.46
C HIS A 150 4.52 14.01 -15.48
N CYS A 151 3.74 13.90 -14.42
CA CYS A 151 2.56 13.05 -14.40
C CYS A 151 1.34 13.82 -14.92
N SER A 152 0.72 13.32 -15.97
CA SER A 152 -0.48 13.90 -16.58
C SER A 152 -1.73 13.75 -15.71
N ILE A 153 -1.75 12.80 -14.76
CA ILE A 153 -2.88 12.57 -13.83
C ILE A 153 -2.74 13.53 -12.65
N CYS A 154 -1.57 13.56 -12.00
CA CYS A 154 -1.29 14.49 -10.90
C CYS A 154 -1.12 15.96 -11.36
N LYS A 155 -1.00 16.21 -12.67
CA LYS A 155 -0.77 17.52 -13.31
C LYS A 155 0.47 18.25 -12.80
N ARG A 156 1.54 17.52 -12.49
CA ARG A 156 2.77 18.07 -11.91
C ARG A 156 4.00 17.21 -12.15
N CYS A 157 5.18 17.84 -12.05
CA CYS A 157 6.47 17.14 -12.08
C CYS A 157 6.76 16.49 -10.72
N ILE A 158 7.03 15.18 -10.75
CA ILE A 158 7.38 14.34 -9.61
C ILE A 158 8.87 13.99 -9.69
N ARG A 159 9.62 14.15 -8.61
CA ARG A 159 11.06 13.80 -8.53
C ARG A 159 11.24 12.30 -8.38
N LYS A 160 12.23 11.74 -9.11
CA LYS A 160 12.46 10.29 -9.21
C LYS A 160 11.13 9.55 -9.37
N MET A 161 10.31 10.05 -10.30
CA MET A 161 9.02 9.45 -10.59
C MET A 161 9.26 8.02 -11.05
N ASP A 162 8.64 7.08 -10.37
CA ASP A 162 8.63 5.68 -10.79
C ASP A 162 7.43 5.48 -11.72
N HIS A 163 6.22 5.55 -11.16
CA HIS A 163 4.98 5.48 -11.93
C HIS A 163 3.82 6.19 -11.22
N HIS A 164 2.70 6.35 -11.94
CA HIS A 164 1.43 6.66 -11.31
C HIS A 164 0.68 5.35 -11.06
N CYS A 165 0.29 5.10 -9.82
CA CYS A 165 -0.29 3.83 -9.41
C CYS A 165 -1.74 4.04 -8.97
N PRO A 166 -2.73 3.51 -9.74
CA PRO A 166 -4.13 3.58 -9.36
C PRO A 166 -4.41 2.90 -8.01
N TRP A 167 -3.71 1.80 -7.72
CA TRP A 167 -3.90 1.01 -6.49
C TRP A 167 -3.62 1.76 -5.19
N VAL A 168 -2.75 2.77 -5.24
CA VAL A 168 -2.47 3.67 -4.10
C VAL A 168 -3.04 5.07 -4.32
N ASN A 169 -3.82 5.28 -5.39
CA ASN A 169 -4.40 6.55 -5.79
C ASN A 169 -3.38 7.72 -5.75
N ASN A 170 -2.13 7.46 -6.15
CA ASN A 170 -1.03 8.42 -6.03
C ASN A 170 0.12 8.12 -7.00
N CYS A 171 0.96 9.13 -7.25
CA CYS A 171 2.25 8.89 -7.87
C CYS A 171 3.23 8.31 -6.87
N VAL A 172 3.98 7.29 -7.28
CA VAL A 172 5.13 6.77 -6.54
C VAL A 172 6.38 7.53 -7.00
N GLY A 173 7.04 8.17 -6.05
CA GLY A 173 8.26 8.93 -6.27
C GLY A 173 9.10 9.01 -5.00
N GLU A 174 10.13 9.85 -5.00
CA GLU A 174 11.18 9.86 -3.97
C GLU A 174 10.67 9.85 -2.50
N LYS A 175 9.58 10.57 -2.20
CA LYS A 175 9.09 10.73 -0.82
C LYS A 175 8.25 9.56 -0.30
N ASN A 176 7.52 8.86 -1.18
CA ASN A 176 6.62 7.79 -0.79
C ASN A 176 7.06 6.41 -1.30
N GLN A 177 8.10 6.32 -2.14
CA GLN A 177 8.64 5.07 -2.66
C GLN A 177 8.95 4.05 -1.56
N ARG A 178 9.54 4.48 -0.43
CA ARG A 178 9.80 3.58 0.71
C ARG A 178 8.54 2.94 1.28
N PHE A 179 7.44 3.70 1.36
CA PHE A 179 6.18 3.19 1.89
C PHE A 179 5.49 2.26 0.88
N PHE A 180 5.62 2.56 -0.41
CA PHE A 180 5.15 1.68 -1.47
C PHE A 180 5.85 0.32 -1.43
N VAL A 181 7.18 0.30 -1.30
CA VAL A 181 7.96 -0.94 -1.19
C VAL A 181 7.57 -1.75 0.06
N LEU A 182 7.40 -1.07 1.21
CA LEU A 182 6.92 -1.73 2.44
C LEU A 182 5.53 -2.33 2.25
N PHE A 183 4.60 -1.59 1.65
CA PHE A 183 3.26 -2.08 1.32
C PHE A 183 3.32 -3.35 0.45
N THR A 184 4.06 -3.33 -0.65
CA THR A 184 4.18 -4.50 -1.54
C THR A 184 4.84 -5.70 -0.84
N MET A 185 5.82 -5.45 0.03
CA MET A 185 6.50 -6.49 0.79
C MET A 185 5.55 -7.13 1.82
N TYR A 186 4.77 -6.35 2.56
CA TYR A 186 3.80 -6.90 3.50
C TYR A 186 2.67 -7.67 2.81
N ILE A 187 2.17 -7.21 1.65
CA ILE A 187 1.21 -7.98 0.85
C ILE A 187 1.80 -9.32 0.39
N ALA A 188 3.06 -9.34 -0.05
CA ALA A 188 3.73 -10.58 -0.43
C ALA A 188 3.88 -11.54 0.76
N LEU A 189 4.24 -11.04 1.95
CA LEU A 189 4.33 -11.85 3.16
C LEU A 189 2.99 -12.43 3.59
N ILE A 190 1.91 -11.63 3.57
CA ILE A 190 0.54 -12.08 3.84
C ILE A 190 0.13 -13.19 2.87
N SER A 191 0.40 -12.98 1.58
CA SER A 191 0.04 -13.93 0.52
C SER A 191 0.81 -15.26 0.68
N ALA A 192 2.11 -15.19 0.96
CA ALA A 192 2.92 -16.37 1.22
C ALA A 192 2.47 -17.11 2.48
N HIS A 193 2.17 -16.39 3.57
CA HIS A 193 1.66 -16.99 4.81
C HIS A 193 0.31 -17.69 4.58
N ALA A 194 -0.65 -17.02 3.91
CA ALA A 194 -1.92 -17.62 3.53
C ALA A 194 -1.72 -18.88 2.68
N LEU A 195 -0.86 -18.83 1.66
CA LEU A 195 -0.58 -19.96 0.79
C LEU A 195 0.01 -21.16 1.57
N ILE A 196 0.92 -20.90 2.51
CA ILE A 196 1.50 -21.92 3.38
C ILE A 196 0.42 -22.57 4.25
N LEU A 197 -0.45 -21.78 4.89
CA LEU A 197 -1.57 -22.30 5.69
C LEU A 197 -2.53 -23.15 4.84
N CYS A 198 -2.87 -22.66 3.65
CA CYS A 198 -3.73 -23.38 2.70
C CYS A 198 -3.10 -24.69 2.26
N GLY A 199 -1.80 -24.67 1.95
CA GLY A 199 -1.03 -25.85 1.59
C GLY A 199 -1.02 -26.88 2.71
N PHE A 200 -0.69 -26.49 3.94
CA PHE A 200 -0.71 -27.40 5.10
C PHE A 200 -2.09 -28.02 5.33
N GLN A 201 -3.17 -27.24 5.20
CA GLN A 201 -4.53 -27.74 5.32
C GLN A 201 -4.85 -28.75 4.21
N PHE A 202 -4.50 -28.43 2.96
CA PHE A 202 -4.67 -29.31 1.81
C PHE A 202 -3.93 -30.64 1.99
N PHE A 203 -2.64 -30.60 2.34
CA PHE A 203 -1.83 -31.80 2.57
C PHE A 203 -2.38 -32.66 3.71
N SER A 204 -2.85 -32.03 4.79
CA SER A 204 -3.46 -32.75 5.93
C SER A 204 -4.76 -33.45 5.53
N CYS A 205 -5.60 -32.80 4.73
CA CYS A 205 -6.83 -33.40 4.19
C CYS A 205 -6.53 -34.59 3.28
N VAL A 206 -5.58 -34.44 2.35
CA VAL A 206 -5.20 -35.52 1.41
C VAL A 206 -4.61 -36.72 2.16
N ARG A 207 -3.71 -36.51 3.12
CA ARG A 207 -3.16 -37.61 3.95
C ARG A 207 -4.23 -38.33 4.78
N GLY A 208 -5.22 -37.60 5.29
CA GLY A 208 -6.34 -38.19 6.04
C GLY A 208 -7.19 -39.13 5.18
N GLN A 209 -7.42 -38.79 3.91
CA GLN A 209 -8.13 -39.67 2.96
C GLN A 209 -7.30 -40.90 2.57
N TRP A 210 -5.99 -40.73 2.35
CA TRP A 210 -5.10 -41.80 1.89
C TRP A 210 -4.80 -42.86 2.95
N THR A 211 -4.79 -42.49 4.23
CA THR A 211 -4.47 -43.42 5.34
C THR A 211 -5.65 -44.29 5.80
N GLY A 212 -6.80 -44.24 5.11
CA GLY A 212 -7.92 -45.14 5.35
C GLY A 212 -8.61 -45.01 6.72
N LYS A 213 -8.18 -44.08 7.58
CA LYS A 213 -8.89 -43.71 8.81
C LYS A 213 -10.06 -42.81 8.45
N GLY A 214 -11.06 -43.39 7.78
CA GLY A 214 -12.37 -42.80 7.53
C GLY A 214 -13.22 -42.66 8.79
N THR A 215 -12.63 -42.27 9.93
CA THR A 215 -13.43 -41.77 11.05
C THR A 215 -13.82 -40.35 10.73
N VAL A 216 -15.00 -40.24 10.10
CA VAL A 216 -15.84 -39.05 10.09
C VAL A 216 -16.02 -38.60 11.54
N THR A 217 -15.08 -37.83 12.05
CA THR A 217 -15.29 -37.08 13.29
C THR A 217 -16.09 -35.85 12.88
N PRO A 218 -17.32 -35.69 13.37
CA PRO A 218 -18.08 -34.48 13.14
C PRO A 218 -17.32 -33.37 13.88
N LEU A 219 -16.73 -32.45 13.13
CA LEU A 219 -16.60 -31.10 13.65
C LEU A 219 -18.01 -30.68 14.08
N PRO A 220 -18.19 -30.06 15.26
CA PRO A 220 -19.48 -29.52 15.63
C PRO A 220 -19.97 -28.59 14.53
N ASN A 221 -20.98 -29.07 13.81
CA ASN A 221 -21.95 -28.40 12.95
C ASN A 221 -21.66 -26.93 12.56
N VAL A 222 -20.76 -26.72 11.60
CA VAL A 222 -20.84 -25.51 10.76
C VAL A 222 -20.93 -25.86 9.28
N PHE A 223 -20.25 -26.91 8.79
CA PHE A 223 -20.38 -27.32 7.38
C PHE A 223 -20.31 -28.84 7.18
N PRO A 224 -21.26 -29.46 6.44
CA PRO A 224 -21.26 -30.91 6.17
C PRO A 224 -20.06 -31.33 5.31
N GLY A 225 -19.64 -32.59 5.44
CA GLY A 225 -18.40 -33.13 4.88
C GLY A 225 -18.20 -32.95 3.36
N SER A 226 -19.29 -32.76 2.59
CA SER A 226 -19.25 -32.44 1.15
C SER A 226 -18.75 -31.02 0.84
N GLN A 227 -18.79 -30.10 1.81
CA GLN A 227 -18.29 -28.73 1.63
C GLN A 227 -16.82 -28.55 2.01
N LYS A 228 -16.14 -29.54 2.58
CA LYS A 228 -14.70 -29.39 2.90
C LYS A 228 -13.83 -29.28 1.64
N HIS A 229 -14.20 -30.01 0.59
CA HIS A 229 -13.60 -29.86 -0.74
C HIS A 229 -13.96 -28.52 -1.38
N VAL A 230 -15.21 -28.08 -1.24
CA VAL A 230 -15.68 -26.77 -1.74
C VAL A 230 -15.01 -25.62 -0.99
N LEU A 231 -14.73 -25.74 0.30
CA LEU A 231 -14.04 -24.74 1.11
C LEU A 231 -12.55 -24.71 0.77
N CYS A 232 -11.92 -25.86 0.56
CA CYS A 232 -10.52 -25.94 0.11
C CYS A 232 -10.37 -25.38 -1.32
N LEU A 233 -11.31 -25.68 -2.22
CA LEU A 233 -11.36 -25.13 -3.58
C LEU A 233 -11.75 -23.64 -3.58
N ALA A 234 -12.68 -23.20 -2.73
CA ALA A 234 -13.08 -21.80 -2.59
C ALA A 234 -11.98 -20.95 -1.98
N VAL A 235 -11.19 -21.49 -1.03
CA VAL A 235 -10.00 -20.82 -0.49
C VAL A 235 -8.94 -20.67 -1.59
N LEU A 236 -8.67 -21.72 -2.38
CA LEU A 236 -7.78 -21.65 -3.55
C LEU A 236 -8.26 -20.65 -4.61
N ILE A 237 -9.56 -20.62 -4.92
CA ILE A 237 -10.19 -19.68 -5.88
C ILE A 237 -10.17 -18.24 -5.32
N SER A 238 -10.38 -18.06 -4.01
CA SER A 238 -10.37 -16.73 -3.36
C SER A 238 -8.97 -16.15 -3.15
N CYS A 239 -7.92 -16.99 -3.20
CA CYS A 239 -6.53 -16.57 -3.21
C CYS A 239 -6.03 -16.12 -4.60
N GLY A 240 -6.85 -16.23 -5.66
CA GLY A 240 -6.61 -15.56 -6.94
C GLY A 240 -5.31 -15.96 -7.66
N ILE A 241 -5.10 -17.27 -7.85
CA ILE A 241 -4.38 -17.76 -9.05
C ILE A 241 -5.39 -17.83 -10.20
#